data_AF-A0A974UBM6-F1
#
_entry.id   AF-A0A974UBM6-F1
#
_cell.length_a   1.000
_cell.length_b   1.000
_cell.length_c   1.000
_cell.angle_alpha   90.00
_cell.angle_beta   90.00
_cell.angle_gamma   90.00
#
_symmetry.space_group_name_H-M   'P 1'
#
loop_
_entity.id
_entity.type
_entity.pdbx_description
1 polymer ?
#
loop_
_entity_poly.entity_id
_entity_poly.type
_entity_poly.pdbx_seq_one_letter_code
_entity_poly.pdbx_strand_id
1 'polypeptide(L)'
;MDDVRSALIKSKVVLEGDWAEDEARRILAVMQRIEALAGKNVASVFNGQETIFRHSSRAGRVGRTIGGTVELDAEWTDWTLAHELGHRWNNAWQRSPERDLRTRLQAGRLEWLKRPLRHFEKWLERSLGLKKRLDWQALWYHTGIAAPPCGSDRNFNASEDLAECFASSVFPEVAKGRATKAAKRGEKSDWDWGTNHKEFNETTRGQHIMSQMRKISIIDQDTHQKA
;
A
#
# COMPACT_ATOMS: atom_id res chain seq x y z
N MET A 1 21.02 21.14 -10.74
CA MET A 1 20.64 19.84 -11.33
C MET A 1 21.25 18.67 -10.56
N ASP A 2 22.52 18.75 -10.14
CA ASP A 2 23.20 17.62 -9.48
C ASP A 2 22.60 17.21 -8.11
N ASP A 3 21.96 18.13 -7.39
CA ASP A 3 21.49 17.88 -6.02
C ASP A 3 20.32 16.87 -5.95
N VAL A 4 19.26 17.05 -6.76
CA VAL A 4 18.09 16.15 -6.73
C VAL A 4 18.45 14.74 -7.17
N ARG A 5 19.18 14.61 -8.29
CA ARG A 5 19.61 13.29 -8.79
C ARG A 5 20.56 12.61 -7.81
N SER A 6 21.51 13.34 -7.21
CA SER A 6 22.41 12.79 -6.19
C SER A 6 21.65 12.31 -4.96
N ALA A 7 20.64 13.06 -4.50
CA ALA A 7 19.82 12.67 -3.35
C ALA A 7 18.99 11.40 -3.65
N LEU A 8 18.45 11.27 -4.86
CA LEU A 8 17.76 10.05 -5.32
C LEU A 8 18.71 8.86 -5.40
N ILE A 9 19.92 9.04 -5.94
CA ILE A 9 20.94 7.97 -6.00
C ILE A 9 21.34 7.52 -4.59
N LYS A 10 21.57 8.45 -3.66
CA LYS A 10 21.84 8.15 -2.24
C LYS A 10 20.72 7.33 -1.61
N SER A 11 19.48 7.56 -2.07
CA SER A 11 18.27 6.85 -1.66
C SER A 11 18.06 5.50 -2.37
N LYS A 12 19.02 5.06 -3.21
CA LYS A 12 18.90 3.90 -4.11
C LYS A 12 17.69 3.96 -5.04
N VAL A 13 17.36 5.17 -5.49
CA VAL A 13 16.30 5.42 -6.46
C VAL A 13 16.91 5.55 -7.86
N VAL A 14 16.38 4.78 -8.80
CA VAL A 14 16.75 4.83 -10.21
C VAL A 14 15.55 5.35 -11.00
N LEU A 15 15.77 6.36 -11.84
CA LEU A 15 14.76 6.89 -12.75
C LEU A 15 15.07 6.38 -14.17
N GLU A 16 14.26 5.45 -14.68
CA GLU A 16 14.38 4.93 -16.05
C GLU A 16 13.62 5.82 -17.03
N GLY A 17 14.29 6.20 -18.11
CA GLY A 17 13.75 7.08 -19.15
C GLY A 17 13.91 8.57 -18.83
N ASP A 18 13.15 9.39 -19.56
CA ASP A 18 13.23 10.84 -19.46
C ASP A 18 12.25 11.36 -18.40
N TRP A 19 12.79 11.74 -17.25
CA TRP A 19 12.01 12.32 -16.15
C TRP A 19 12.15 13.84 -16.13
N ALA A 20 11.02 14.53 -16.05
CA ALA A 20 11.00 15.96 -15.82
C ALA A 20 11.53 16.28 -14.40
N GLU A 21 12.15 17.43 -14.24
CA GLU A 21 12.81 17.80 -12.97
C GLU A 21 11.80 17.94 -11.81
N ASP A 22 10.62 18.46 -12.10
CA ASP A 22 9.52 18.59 -11.14
C ASP A 22 9.00 17.22 -10.67
N GLU A 23 8.90 16.24 -11.57
CA GLU A 23 8.57 14.85 -11.21
C GLU A 23 9.64 14.23 -10.31
N ALA A 24 10.92 14.39 -10.65
CA ALA A 24 12.02 13.89 -9.83
C ALA A 24 12.03 14.53 -8.44
N ARG A 25 11.73 15.84 -8.35
CA ARG A 25 11.57 16.54 -7.06
C ARG A 25 10.38 16.03 -6.26
N ARG A 26 9.24 15.75 -6.90
CA ARG A 26 8.07 15.14 -6.24
C ARG A 26 8.40 13.76 -5.69
N ILE A 27 9.08 12.91 -6.45
CA ILE A 27 9.55 11.60 -5.98
C ILE A 27 10.45 11.77 -4.75
N LEU A 28 11.45 12.65 -4.83
CA LEU A 28 12.37 12.91 -3.73
C LEU A 28 11.63 13.41 -2.48
N ALA A 29 10.64 14.30 -2.62
CA ALA A 29 9.85 14.81 -1.51
C ALA A 29 9.06 13.70 -0.80
N VAL A 30 8.48 12.76 -1.55
CA VAL A 30 7.80 11.59 -0.95
C VAL A 30 8.79 10.68 -0.21
N MET A 31 9.97 10.45 -0.79
CA MET A 31 11.03 9.67 -0.13
C MET A 31 11.52 10.31 1.17
N GLN A 32 11.70 11.63 1.18
CA GLN A 32 12.08 12.38 2.37
C GLN A 32 10.99 12.32 3.45
N ARG A 33 9.71 12.34 3.06
CA ARG A 33 8.59 12.17 4.00
C ARG A 33 8.59 10.77 4.63
N ILE A 34 8.87 9.73 3.84
CA ILE A 34 9.03 8.35 4.33
C ILE A 34 10.21 8.26 5.31
N GLU A 35 11.36 8.84 4.97
CA GLU A 35 12.54 8.88 5.83
C GLU A 35 12.26 9.58 7.18
N ALA A 36 11.59 10.73 7.15
CA ALA A 36 11.18 11.45 8.36
C ALA A 36 10.24 10.62 9.25
N LEU A 37 9.29 9.89 8.66
CA LEU A 37 8.36 9.02 9.38
C LEU A 37 9.04 7.79 10.00
N ALA A 38 9.94 7.18 9.22
CA ALA A 38 10.66 5.98 9.63
C ALA A 38 11.82 6.28 10.61
N GLY A 39 12.28 7.54 10.67
CA GLY A 39 13.42 7.97 11.47
C GLY A 39 14.75 7.37 10.98
N LYS A 40 14.84 7.02 9.69
CA LYS A 40 15.99 6.34 9.08
C LYS A 40 16.04 6.63 7.58
N ASN A 41 17.19 6.44 6.97
CA ASN A 41 17.34 6.59 5.52
C ASN A 41 16.36 5.69 4.76
N VAL A 42 15.87 6.20 3.63
CA VAL A 42 14.83 5.52 2.86
C VAL A 42 15.30 4.19 2.26
N ALA A 43 16.58 4.06 1.92
CA ALA A 43 17.13 2.80 1.42
C ALA A 43 16.95 1.65 2.44
N SER A 44 17.15 1.90 3.73
CA SER A 44 16.91 0.93 4.80
C SER A 44 15.43 0.56 4.95
N VAL A 45 14.49 1.47 4.66
CA VAL A 45 13.05 1.16 4.63
C VAL A 45 12.75 0.11 3.56
N PHE A 46 13.45 0.18 2.42
CA PHE A 46 13.33 -0.77 1.31
C PHE A 46 14.39 -1.89 1.34
N ASN A 47 14.85 -2.28 2.53
CA ASN A 47 15.79 -3.40 2.72
C ASN A 47 17.11 -3.24 1.93
N GLY A 48 17.57 -2.01 1.75
CA GLY A 48 18.78 -1.69 0.97
C GLY A 48 18.67 -2.02 -0.52
N GLN A 49 17.50 -2.37 -1.03
CA GLN A 49 17.27 -2.67 -2.44
C GLN A 49 16.96 -1.40 -3.23
N GLU A 50 17.27 -1.42 -4.52
CA GLU A 50 16.93 -0.32 -5.43
C GLU A 50 15.43 -0.24 -5.66
N THR A 51 14.94 0.98 -5.85
CA THR A 51 13.58 1.25 -6.33
C THR A 51 13.67 1.94 -7.67
N ILE A 52 13.18 1.26 -8.69
CA ILE A 52 13.23 1.72 -10.08
C ILE A 52 11.90 2.40 -10.39
N PHE A 53 11.93 3.63 -10.89
CA PHE A 53 10.74 4.31 -11.40
C PHE A 53 10.77 4.34 -12.92
N ARG A 54 9.61 4.06 -13.52
CA ARG A 54 9.38 4.25 -14.96
C ARG A 54 8.00 4.84 -15.23
N HIS A 55 7.88 5.60 -16.30
CA HIS A 55 6.56 5.98 -16.80
C HIS A 55 5.86 4.78 -17.42
N SER A 56 4.56 4.67 -17.15
CA SER A 56 3.65 3.78 -17.85
C SER A 56 3.18 4.47 -19.13
N SER A 57 2.97 3.68 -20.20
CA SER A 57 2.40 4.18 -21.46
C SER A 57 0.89 4.41 -21.41
N ARG A 58 0.26 4.22 -20.25
CA ARG A 58 -1.19 4.32 -20.06
C ARG A 58 -1.59 5.74 -19.64
N ALA A 59 -2.72 6.19 -20.15
CA ALA A 59 -3.38 7.38 -19.62
C ALA A 59 -4.06 7.04 -18.28
N GLY A 60 -3.92 7.90 -17.28
CA GLY A 60 -4.55 7.71 -15.98
C GLY A 60 -3.75 8.26 -14.81
N ARG A 61 -4.29 8.02 -13.60
CA ARG A 61 -3.71 8.46 -12.31
C ARG A 61 -3.26 7.29 -11.43
N VAL A 62 -3.20 6.10 -12.00
CA VAL A 62 -2.85 4.87 -11.27
C VAL A 62 -1.36 4.59 -11.40
N GLY A 63 -0.89 3.66 -10.59
CA GLY A 63 0.44 3.11 -10.74
C GLY A 63 0.37 1.59 -10.76
N ARG A 64 1.55 0.99 -10.87
CA ARG A 64 1.73 -0.44 -10.63
C ARG A 64 3.12 -0.71 -10.12
N THR A 65 3.20 -1.47 -9.03
CA THR A 65 4.46 -2.06 -8.59
C THR A 65 4.64 -3.48 -9.08
N ILE A 66 5.78 -3.76 -9.73
CA ILE A 66 6.21 -5.09 -10.16
C ILE A 66 7.59 -5.37 -9.56
N GLY A 67 7.63 -6.17 -8.49
CA GLY A 67 8.88 -6.44 -7.79
C GLY A 67 9.51 -5.16 -7.23
N GLY A 68 10.68 -4.79 -7.76
CA GLY A 68 11.43 -3.57 -7.40
C GLY A 68 11.06 -2.32 -8.21
N THR A 69 10.24 -2.46 -9.24
CA THR A 69 9.88 -1.38 -10.18
C THR A 69 8.52 -0.80 -9.85
N VAL A 70 8.43 0.53 -9.82
CA VAL A 70 7.20 1.32 -9.69
C VAL A 70 6.93 1.99 -11.04
N GLU A 71 5.81 1.63 -11.66
CA GLU A 71 5.29 2.28 -12.86
C GLU A 71 4.28 3.36 -12.48
N LEU A 72 4.41 4.55 -13.05
CA LEU A 72 3.47 5.66 -12.82
C LEU A 72 2.84 6.10 -14.15
N ASP A 73 1.51 6.17 -14.21
CA ASP A 73 0.79 6.73 -15.36
C ASP A 73 0.97 8.25 -15.44
N ALA A 74 0.70 8.85 -16.60
CA ALA A 74 1.01 10.26 -16.88
C ALA A 74 0.44 11.29 -15.87
N GLU A 75 -0.72 11.02 -15.25
CA GLU A 75 -1.38 11.93 -14.30
C GLU A 75 -1.25 11.43 -12.84
N TRP A 76 -0.17 10.71 -12.51
CA TRP A 76 0.05 10.19 -11.17
C TRP A 76 0.06 11.27 -10.08
N THR A 77 -0.46 10.92 -8.90
CA THR A 77 -0.52 11.81 -7.74
C THR A 77 0.45 11.35 -6.65
N ASP A 78 0.81 12.23 -5.72
CA ASP A 78 1.72 11.87 -4.61
C ASP A 78 1.13 10.73 -3.74
N TRP A 79 -0.20 10.66 -3.65
CA TRP A 79 -0.90 9.51 -3.07
C TRP A 79 -0.64 8.23 -3.86
N THR A 80 -0.80 8.27 -5.19
CA THR A 80 -0.54 7.12 -6.08
C THR A 80 0.88 6.62 -5.86
N LEU A 81 1.84 7.53 -5.85
CA LEU A 81 3.24 7.21 -5.59
C LEU A 81 3.44 6.54 -4.22
N ALA A 82 2.89 7.10 -3.14
CA ALA A 82 3.02 6.48 -1.83
C ALA A 82 2.33 5.12 -1.73
N HIS A 83 1.19 4.94 -2.40
CA HIS A 83 0.49 3.66 -2.49
C HIS A 83 1.36 2.60 -3.17
N GLU A 84 1.90 2.91 -4.37
CA GLU A 84 2.81 2.00 -5.07
C GLU A 84 4.09 1.71 -4.27
N LEU A 85 4.60 2.71 -3.53
CA LEU A 85 5.71 2.51 -2.61
C LEU A 85 5.36 1.60 -1.43
N GLY A 86 4.11 1.57 -0.99
CA GLY A 86 3.63 0.59 -0.02
C GLY A 86 3.72 -0.85 -0.57
N HIS A 87 3.36 -1.07 -1.83
CA HIS A 87 3.61 -2.37 -2.49
C HIS A 87 5.10 -2.66 -2.64
N ARG A 88 5.91 -1.66 -3.01
CA ARG A 88 7.37 -1.82 -3.14
C ARG A 88 8.01 -2.21 -1.82
N TRP A 89 7.55 -1.60 -0.72
CA TRP A 89 7.96 -1.92 0.64
C TRP A 89 7.60 -3.37 1.00
N ASN A 90 6.38 -3.80 0.69
CA ASN A 90 5.98 -5.19 0.88
C ASN A 90 6.90 -6.18 0.12
N ASN A 91 7.22 -5.85 -1.13
CA ASN A 91 8.10 -6.68 -1.98
C ASN A 91 9.53 -6.72 -1.45
N ALA A 92 10.07 -5.58 -0.99
CA ALA A 92 11.44 -5.50 -0.42
C ALA A 92 11.65 -6.47 0.74
N TRP A 93 10.58 -6.73 1.49
CA TRP A 93 10.57 -7.56 2.68
C TRP A 93 9.86 -8.89 2.48
N GLN A 94 9.79 -9.39 1.24
CA GLN A 94 9.21 -10.71 0.93
C GLN A 94 7.82 -10.91 1.55
N ARG A 95 6.99 -9.88 1.47
CA ARG A 95 5.63 -9.84 2.01
C ARG A 95 5.51 -9.98 3.53
N SER A 96 6.59 -9.78 4.28
CA SER A 96 6.55 -9.77 5.76
C SER A 96 5.63 -8.67 6.31
N PRO A 97 5.68 -7.40 5.83
CA PRO A 97 4.84 -6.33 6.35
C PRO A 97 3.33 -6.63 6.25
N GLU A 98 2.90 -7.17 5.10
CA GLU A 98 1.52 -7.61 4.87
C GLU A 98 1.11 -8.73 5.83
N ARG A 99 1.97 -9.76 5.99
CA ARG A 99 1.70 -10.90 6.89
C ARG A 99 1.55 -10.44 8.34
N ASP A 100 2.41 -9.54 8.78
CA ASP A 100 2.38 -8.98 10.13
C ASP A 100 1.13 -8.14 10.36
N LEU A 101 0.78 -7.27 9.40
CA LEU A 101 -0.43 -6.45 9.46
C LEU A 101 -1.69 -7.32 9.58
N ARG A 102 -1.80 -8.35 8.73
CA ARG A 102 -2.92 -9.29 8.77
C ARG A 102 -3.03 -10.00 10.11
N THR A 103 -1.91 -10.51 10.61
CA THR A 103 -1.85 -11.24 11.87
C THR A 103 -2.28 -10.34 13.02
N ARG A 104 -1.74 -9.12 13.07
CA ARG A 104 -2.03 -8.14 14.12
C ARG A 104 -3.49 -7.73 14.15
N LEU A 105 -4.11 -7.56 12.98
CA LEU A 105 -5.49 -7.09 12.85
C LEU A 105 -6.50 -8.22 12.75
N GLN A 106 -6.05 -9.47 12.78
CA GLN A 106 -6.87 -10.66 12.50
C GLN A 106 -7.60 -10.54 11.15
N ALA A 107 -6.94 -9.92 10.17
CA ALA A 107 -7.49 -9.69 8.84
C ALA A 107 -7.30 -10.93 7.95
N GLY A 108 -8.17 -11.07 6.93
CA GLY A 108 -8.03 -12.15 5.94
C GLY A 108 -8.19 -13.58 6.48
N ARG A 109 -8.80 -13.79 7.66
CA ARG A 109 -8.98 -15.11 8.30
C ARG A 109 -9.62 -16.19 7.42
N LEU A 110 -10.52 -15.78 6.52
CA LEU A 110 -11.26 -16.68 5.61
C LEU A 110 -10.81 -16.56 4.15
N GLU A 111 -9.69 -15.90 3.87
CA GLU A 111 -9.25 -15.64 2.50
C GLU A 111 -8.93 -16.94 1.74
N TRP A 112 -8.41 -17.95 2.44
CA TRP A 112 -8.11 -19.27 1.87
C TRP A 112 -9.37 -20.02 1.39
N LEU A 113 -10.51 -19.83 2.07
CA LEU A 113 -11.82 -20.35 1.65
C LEU A 113 -12.42 -19.53 0.50
N LYS A 114 -12.11 -18.23 0.44
CA LYS A 114 -12.69 -17.33 -0.56
C LYS A 114 -12.20 -17.62 -1.98
N ARG A 115 -10.95 -18.05 -2.14
CA ARG A 115 -10.38 -18.38 -3.46
C ARG A 115 -11.14 -19.52 -4.17
N PRO A 116 -11.36 -20.70 -3.55
CA PRO A 116 -12.17 -21.75 -4.17
C PRO A 116 -13.64 -21.33 -4.33
N LEU A 117 -14.21 -20.58 -3.38
CA LEU A 117 -15.58 -20.07 -3.50
C LEU A 117 -15.76 -19.11 -4.70
N ARG A 118 -14.79 -18.24 -4.99
CA ARG A 118 -14.79 -17.37 -6.18
C ARG A 118 -14.63 -18.15 -7.48
N HIS A 119 -13.85 -19.23 -7.49
CA HIS A 119 -13.74 -20.10 -8.66
C HIS A 119 -15.05 -20.84 -8.92
N PHE A 120 -15.68 -21.35 -7.86
CA PHE A 120 -16.99 -21.99 -7.93
C PHE A 120 -18.08 -21.02 -8.38
N GLU A 121 -18.07 -19.78 -7.89
CA GLU A 121 -18.91 -18.67 -8.38
C GLU A 121 -18.74 -18.47 -9.89
N LYS A 122 -17.52 -18.26 -10.37
CA LYS A 122 -17.29 -18.00 -11.81
C LYS A 122 -17.76 -19.17 -12.67
N TRP A 123 -17.65 -20.39 -12.13
CA TRP A 123 -18.19 -21.58 -12.77
C TRP A 123 -19.73 -21.58 -12.77
N LEU A 124 -20.38 -21.23 -11.66
CA LEU A 124 -21.85 -21.11 -11.57
C LEU A 124 -22.40 -20.00 -12.47
N GLU A 125 -21.73 -18.86 -12.55
CA GLU A 125 -22.12 -17.76 -13.44
C GLU A 125 -22.08 -18.20 -14.91
N ARG A 126 -21.00 -18.87 -15.32
CA ARG A 126 -20.84 -19.39 -16.68
C ARG A 126 -21.82 -20.51 -17.00
N SER A 127 -22.12 -21.38 -16.04
CA SER A 127 -22.92 -22.58 -16.27
C SER A 127 -24.42 -22.33 -16.13
N LEU A 128 -24.84 -21.42 -15.24
CA LEU A 128 -26.25 -21.28 -14.84
C LEU A 128 -26.80 -19.85 -14.93
N GLY A 129 -25.98 -18.85 -15.30
CA GLY A 129 -26.45 -17.47 -15.47
C GLY A 129 -26.95 -16.78 -14.18
N LEU A 130 -26.67 -17.35 -13.02
CA LEU A 130 -27.17 -16.90 -11.71
C LEU A 130 -26.34 -15.73 -11.14
N LYS A 131 -26.42 -14.56 -11.79
CA LYS A 131 -25.66 -13.35 -11.41
C LYS A 131 -26.08 -12.68 -10.08
N LYS A 132 -27.24 -13.03 -9.51
CA LYS A 132 -27.98 -12.17 -8.56
C LYS A 132 -28.28 -12.74 -7.17
N ARG A 133 -27.80 -13.94 -6.80
CA ARG A 133 -28.27 -14.62 -5.57
C ARG A 133 -27.26 -14.74 -4.42
N LEU A 134 -26.04 -14.25 -4.57
CA LEU A 134 -25.02 -14.35 -3.52
C LEU A 134 -24.63 -12.95 -3.05
N ASP A 135 -24.63 -12.74 -1.73
CA ASP A 135 -24.10 -11.53 -1.12
C ASP A 135 -22.57 -11.55 -1.20
N TRP A 136 -22.07 -10.96 -2.29
CA TRP A 136 -20.66 -10.96 -2.65
C TRP A 136 -19.78 -10.20 -1.66
N GLN A 137 -20.35 -9.30 -0.84
CA GLN A 137 -19.60 -8.54 0.15
C GLN A 137 -19.05 -9.43 1.26
N ALA A 138 -19.76 -10.52 1.62
CA ALA A 138 -19.27 -11.51 2.57
C ALA A 138 -17.95 -12.18 2.11
N LEU A 139 -17.71 -12.22 0.79
CA LEU A 139 -16.52 -12.77 0.15
C LEU A 139 -15.41 -11.73 -0.12
N TRP A 140 -15.57 -10.48 0.30
CA TRP A 140 -14.52 -9.45 0.19
C TRP A 140 -13.43 -9.64 1.24
N TYR A 141 -12.25 -9.07 1.04
CA TYR A 141 -11.21 -9.13 2.07
C TYR A 141 -11.73 -8.53 3.39
N HIS A 142 -11.64 -9.31 4.47
CA HIS A 142 -12.06 -8.86 5.78
C HIS A 142 -10.90 -8.12 6.44
N THR A 143 -11.09 -6.83 6.65
CA THR A 143 -10.06 -5.91 7.17
C THR A 143 -9.72 -6.21 8.63
N GLY A 144 -10.55 -6.95 9.35
CA GLY A 144 -10.26 -7.38 10.72
C GLY A 144 -10.88 -6.43 11.74
N ILE A 145 -10.20 -6.24 12.87
CA ILE A 145 -10.73 -5.49 14.03
C ILE A 145 -10.72 -3.96 13.85
N ALA A 146 -10.07 -3.46 12.81
CA ALA A 146 -9.94 -2.02 12.55
C ALA A 146 -10.36 -1.70 11.11
N ALA A 147 -11.06 -0.57 10.92
CA ALA A 147 -11.48 -0.10 9.62
C ALA A 147 -10.29 0.17 8.69
N PRO A 148 -10.40 -0.13 7.38
CA PRO A 148 -9.35 0.20 6.42
C PRO A 148 -9.24 1.72 6.23
N PRO A 149 -8.09 2.23 5.78
CA PRO A 149 -7.88 3.66 5.60
C PRO A 149 -8.79 4.30 4.54
N CYS A 150 -9.03 3.62 3.41
CA CYS A 150 -9.69 4.20 2.23
C CYS A 150 -10.91 3.39 1.74
N GLY A 151 -11.44 2.51 2.60
CA GLY A 151 -12.48 1.56 2.24
C GLY A 151 -11.95 0.24 1.69
N SER A 152 -12.86 -0.66 1.31
CA SER A 152 -12.54 -1.91 0.63
C SER A 152 -13.60 -2.20 -0.43
N ASP A 153 -13.19 -2.84 -1.51
CA ASP A 153 -14.05 -3.27 -2.60
C ASP A 153 -13.80 -4.76 -2.91
N ARG A 154 -14.39 -5.25 -4.01
CA ARG A 154 -14.26 -6.65 -4.44
C ARG A 154 -12.83 -7.11 -4.75
N ASN A 155 -11.95 -6.17 -5.13
CA ASN A 155 -10.57 -6.41 -5.55
C ASN A 155 -9.57 -6.16 -4.41
N PHE A 156 -10.01 -5.45 -3.37
CA PHE A 156 -9.24 -5.21 -2.16
C PHE A 156 -8.78 -6.53 -1.53
N ASN A 157 -7.50 -6.58 -1.22
CA ASN A 157 -6.81 -7.74 -0.66
C ASN A 157 -5.77 -7.26 0.36
N ALA A 158 -5.02 -8.18 0.96
CA ALA A 158 -4.04 -7.82 1.99
C ALA A 158 -2.91 -6.89 1.49
N SER A 159 -2.48 -7.03 0.23
CA SER A 159 -1.45 -6.17 -0.36
C SER A 159 -1.97 -4.74 -0.56
N GLU A 160 -3.22 -4.60 -1.04
CA GLU A 160 -3.91 -3.31 -1.14
C GLU A 160 -4.11 -2.67 0.23
N ASP A 161 -4.50 -3.47 1.23
CA ASP A 161 -4.69 -3.01 2.60
C ASP A 161 -3.39 -2.44 3.17
N LEU A 162 -2.28 -3.13 2.99
CA LEU A 162 -0.97 -2.64 3.38
C LEU A 162 -0.60 -1.35 2.62
N ALA A 163 -0.76 -1.32 1.30
CA ALA A 163 -0.40 -0.18 0.48
C ALA A 163 -1.19 1.08 0.84
N GLU A 164 -2.50 0.95 1.04
CA GLU A 164 -3.33 2.07 1.48
C GLU A 164 -2.99 2.50 2.90
N CYS A 165 -2.65 1.57 3.81
CA CYS A 165 -2.21 1.92 5.16
C CYS A 165 -0.87 2.68 5.12
N PHE A 166 0.07 2.23 4.28
CA PHE A 166 1.34 2.90 4.07
C PHE A 166 1.14 4.31 3.51
N ALA A 167 0.36 4.45 2.43
CA ALA A 167 0.03 5.75 1.85
C ALA A 167 -0.66 6.67 2.84
N SER A 168 -1.52 6.12 3.72
CA SER A 168 -2.22 6.90 4.75
C SER A 168 -1.31 7.38 5.87
N SER A 169 -0.27 6.62 6.21
CA SER A 169 0.75 7.07 7.16
C SER A 169 1.63 8.15 6.54
N VAL A 170 1.91 8.08 5.23
CA VAL A 170 2.66 9.12 4.52
C VAL A 170 1.82 10.38 4.35
N PHE A 171 0.57 10.29 3.92
CA PHE A 171 -0.34 11.40 3.61
C PHE A 171 -1.64 11.35 4.45
N PRO A 172 -1.58 11.55 5.77
CA PRO A 172 -2.74 11.43 6.66
C PRO A 172 -3.88 12.39 6.30
N GLU A 173 -3.57 13.57 5.78
CA GLU A 173 -4.55 14.55 5.33
C GLU A 173 -5.40 14.04 4.15
N VAL A 174 -4.77 13.36 3.18
CA VAL A 174 -5.46 12.76 2.04
C VAL A 174 -6.25 11.54 2.48
N ALA A 175 -5.68 10.74 3.39
CA ALA A 175 -6.31 9.55 3.95
C ALA A 175 -7.65 9.89 4.62
N LYS A 176 -7.68 10.96 5.43
CA LYS A 176 -8.91 11.41 6.11
C LYS A 176 -10.02 11.72 5.11
N GLY A 177 -9.70 12.48 4.06
CA GLY A 177 -10.67 12.79 3.00
C GLY A 177 -11.17 11.55 2.25
N ARG A 178 -10.32 10.54 2.06
CA ARG A 178 -10.70 9.25 1.46
C ARG A 178 -11.58 8.41 2.37
N ALA A 179 -11.26 8.33 3.67
CA ALA A 179 -12.03 7.63 4.68
C ALA A 179 -13.47 8.15 4.77
N THR A 180 -13.64 9.47 4.90
CA THR A 180 -14.95 10.12 4.93
C THR A 180 -15.75 9.85 3.65
N LYS A 181 -15.10 9.88 2.47
CA LYS A 181 -15.75 9.53 1.20
C LYS A 181 -16.18 8.05 1.15
N ALA A 182 -15.36 7.15 1.68
CA ALA A 182 -15.67 5.72 1.72
C ALA A 182 -16.84 5.42 2.68
N ALA A 183 -16.85 6.01 3.87
CA ALA A 183 -17.92 5.86 4.85
C ALA A 183 -19.28 6.31 4.30
N LYS A 184 -19.31 7.45 3.57
CA LYS A 184 -20.52 7.93 2.88
C LYS A 184 -21.07 6.98 1.82
N ARG A 185 -20.23 6.19 1.16
CA ARG A 185 -20.65 5.23 0.12
C ARG A 185 -21.12 3.90 0.71
N GLY A 186 -20.54 3.50 1.84
CA GLY A 186 -20.74 2.17 2.42
C GLY A 186 -21.77 2.11 3.54
N GLU A 187 -22.38 3.23 3.94
CA GLU A 187 -23.29 3.34 5.10
C GLU A 187 -22.72 2.78 6.42
N LYS A 188 -21.38 2.69 6.53
CA LYS A 188 -20.69 2.21 7.74
C LYS A 188 -20.01 3.38 8.42
N SER A 189 -20.64 3.92 9.47
CA SER A 189 -20.09 4.98 10.31
C SER A 189 -18.69 4.65 10.84
N ASP A 190 -18.48 3.38 11.20
CA ASP A 190 -17.25 2.89 11.82
C ASP A 190 -16.03 2.93 10.88
N TRP A 191 -16.26 3.25 9.59
CA TRP A 191 -15.21 3.38 8.58
C TRP A 191 -14.71 4.81 8.43
N ASP A 192 -15.42 5.79 8.99
CA ASP A 192 -14.93 7.17 9.06
C ASP A 192 -14.04 7.32 10.29
N TRP A 193 -12.88 6.67 10.28
CA TRP A 193 -11.91 6.80 11.37
C TRP A 193 -11.49 8.25 11.61
N GLY A 194 -11.64 9.13 10.61
CA GLY A 194 -11.36 10.57 10.70
C GLY A 194 -12.29 11.35 11.64
N THR A 195 -13.42 10.74 12.04
CA THR A 195 -14.30 11.28 13.09
C THR A 195 -13.75 11.02 14.50
N ASN A 196 -13.17 9.84 14.71
CA ASN A 196 -12.67 9.38 16.01
C ASN A 196 -11.19 9.71 16.22
N HIS A 197 -10.44 9.91 15.13
CA HIS A 197 -9.01 10.15 15.15
C HIS A 197 -8.66 11.40 14.35
N LYS A 198 -7.75 12.21 14.88
CA LYS A 198 -7.25 13.39 14.19
C LYS A 198 -6.37 12.98 13.02
N GLU A 199 -5.55 11.96 13.22
CA GLU A 199 -4.60 11.44 12.24
C GLU A 199 -4.72 9.92 12.08
N PHE A 200 -4.42 9.41 10.89
CA PHE A 200 -4.43 7.96 10.64
C PHE A 200 -3.49 7.20 11.57
N ASN A 201 -2.37 7.80 11.95
CA ASN A 201 -1.35 7.21 12.82
C ASN A 201 -1.82 6.97 14.27
N GLU A 202 -2.97 7.54 14.66
CA GLU A 202 -3.60 7.27 15.95
C GLU A 202 -4.44 5.98 15.95
N THR A 203 -4.83 5.51 14.76
CA THR A 203 -5.57 4.25 14.60
C THR A 203 -4.67 3.05 14.91
N THR A 204 -5.25 1.91 15.30
CA THR A 204 -4.48 0.66 15.50
C THR A 204 -3.66 0.27 14.27
N ARG A 205 -4.19 0.54 13.06
CA ARG A 205 -3.47 0.31 11.79
C ARG A 205 -2.27 1.23 11.65
N GLY A 206 -2.49 2.54 11.77
CA GLY A 206 -1.45 3.53 11.62
C GLY A 206 -0.33 3.33 12.65
N GLN A 207 -0.68 3.09 13.92
CA GLN A 207 0.30 2.75 14.95
C GLN A 207 1.14 1.52 14.59
N HIS A 208 0.51 0.48 14.02
CA HIS A 208 1.22 -0.73 13.61
C HIS A 208 2.18 -0.47 12.44
N ILE A 209 1.72 0.23 11.40
CA ILE A 209 2.56 0.62 10.25
C ILE A 209 3.75 1.47 10.70
N MET A 210 3.50 2.49 11.53
CA MET A 210 4.58 3.33 12.07
C MET A 210 5.56 2.52 12.90
N SER A 211 5.07 1.56 13.69
CA SER A 211 5.94 0.63 14.44
C SER A 211 6.78 -0.23 13.49
N GLN A 212 6.18 -0.80 12.43
CA GLN A 212 6.89 -1.60 11.45
C GLN A 212 7.95 -0.79 10.69
N MET A 213 7.60 0.38 10.14
CA MET A 213 8.55 1.25 9.42
C MET A 213 9.77 1.60 10.28
N ARG A 214 9.55 1.84 11.59
CA ARG A 214 10.62 2.10 12.56
C ARG A 214 11.41 0.84 12.94
N LYS A 215 10.77 -0.33 13.07
CA LYS A 215 11.40 -1.58 13.56
C LYS A 215 12.07 -2.44 12.50
N ILE A 216 11.58 -2.44 11.26
CA ILE A 216 11.92 -3.44 10.24
C ILE A 216 13.42 -3.45 9.84
N SER A 217 14.26 -2.57 10.40
CA SER A 217 15.72 -2.66 10.32
C SER A 217 16.39 -3.78 11.14
N ILE A 218 15.66 -4.66 11.84
CA ILE A 218 16.24 -5.71 12.71
C ILE A 218 15.80 -7.13 12.34
N ILE A 219 15.08 -7.34 11.23
CA ILE A 219 14.93 -8.70 10.67
C ILE A 219 16.14 -8.99 9.76
N ASP A 220 17.30 -8.92 10.43
CA ASP A 220 18.39 -9.87 10.36
C ASP A 220 18.93 -10.24 8.97
N GLN A 221 19.97 -9.52 8.54
CA GLN A 221 20.91 -10.01 7.53
C GLN A 221 21.69 -11.25 8.03
N ASP A 222 21.68 -11.56 9.34
CA ASP A 222 22.38 -12.72 9.89
C ASP A 222 21.54 -14.01 9.92
N THR A 223 20.21 -14.00 9.77
CA THR A 223 19.45 -15.27 9.67
C THR A 223 19.60 -15.95 8.32
N HIS A 224 20.15 -15.28 7.31
CA HIS A 224 20.32 -15.84 5.95
C HIS A 224 21.75 -16.28 5.61
N GLN A 225 22.71 -16.21 6.54
CA GLN A 225 24.03 -16.86 6.39
C GLN A 225 24.10 -18.26 7.01
N LYS A 226 23.00 -18.77 7.56
CA LYS A 226 22.92 -20.15 8.07
C LYS A 226 21.62 -20.84 7.62
N ALA A 227 21.57 -21.21 6.35
CA ALA A 227 20.71 -22.30 5.86
C ALA A 227 21.42 -22.99 4.70
#